data_AF-A0A969IM28-F1
#
_entry.id   AF-A0A969IM28-F1
#
_cell.length_a   1.000
_cell.length_b   1.000
_cell.length_c   1.000
_cell.angle_alpha   90.00
_cell.angle_beta   90.00
_cell.angle_gamma   90.00
#
_symmetry.space_group_name_H-M   'P 1'
#
loop_
_entity.id
_entity.type
_entity.pdbx_description
1 polymer ?
#
loop_
_entity_poly.entity_id
_entity_poly.type
_entity_poly.pdbx_seq_one_letter_code
_entity_poly.pdbx_strand_id
1 'polypeptide(L)'
;MSYKTILVHLNDSRRAEAVLEPAAQLATRYNSHLIGLHVYASVPASPIPLASTALGSIVAADRKNSEAIAETFKRMTTNKEFVAEWQLQKVPHVDLASLVMERGRAADLLVAGQTDPDWDLSPLLDFPERLALESGRPVLVIPYAGRFSRIGRRVVIAWKAGREATRAAFDALPLLQDAESVHILEIKERADAESTPGSDTSIAAALARHGVKPVVRTSIASDISVGDEILSRVSDLDADLLVMGAYGHSRFRELVFGGATRHIARHMTLPTLFSH
;
A
#
# COMPACT_ATOMS: atom_id res chain seq x y z
N MET A 1 1.85 -10.36 16.94
CA MET A 1 2.80 -10.70 15.85
C MET A 1 3.46 -9.41 15.40
N SER A 2 4.58 -9.45 14.67
CA SER A 2 5.35 -8.25 14.28
C SER A 2 5.79 -8.39 12.83
N TYR A 3 5.92 -7.28 12.10
CA TYR A 3 6.61 -7.28 10.80
C TYR A 3 8.12 -7.39 11.06
N LYS A 4 8.76 -8.46 10.60
CA LYS A 4 10.21 -8.70 10.76
C LYS A 4 10.99 -8.24 9.54
N THR A 5 10.39 -8.32 8.36
CA THR A 5 10.96 -7.78 7.13
C THR A 5 9.96 -6.85 6.45
N ILE A 6 10.37 -5.62 6.18
CA ILE A 6 9.61 -4.62 5.42
C ILE A 6 10.38 -4.33 4.13
N LEU A 7 9.73 -4.49 2.98
CA LEU A 7 10.30 -4.10 1.69
C LEU A 7 9.59 -2.85 1.19
N VAL A 8 10.35 -1.80 0.91
CA VAL A 8 9.84 -0.56 0.32
C VAL A 8 10.28 -0.44 -1.14
N HIS A 9 9.31 -0.40 -2.05
CA HIS A 9 9.54 -0.12 -3.47
C HIS A 9 9.66 1.39 -3.68
N LEU A 10 10.80 1.82 -4.22
CA LEU A 10 11.12 3.22 -4.47
C LEU A 10 11.47 3.39 -5.94
N ASN A 11 10.75 4.26 -6.64
CA ASN A 11 10.83 4.46 -8.09
C ASN A 11 10.99 5.94 -8.50
N ASP A 12 10.58 6.88 -7.63
CA ASP A 12 10.64 8.31 -7.87
C ASP A 12 11.43 9.04 -6.77
N SER A 13 12.52 9.69 -7.13
CA SER A 13 13.32 10.51 -6.21
C SER A 13 12.52 11.65 -5.56
N ARG A 14 11.50 12.20 -6.23
CA ARG A 14 10.66 13.29 -5.69
C ARG A 14 9.77 12.82 -4.53
N ARG A 15 9.40 11.54 -4.54
CA ARG A 15 8.49 10.93 -3.56
C ARG A 15 9.17 9.92 -2.64
N ALA A 16 10.44 9.60 -2.86
CA ALA A 16 11.19 8.61 -2.09
C ALA A 16 11.10 8.84 -0.58
N GLU A 17 11.26 10.09 -0.12
CA GLU A 17 11.14 10.43 1.31
C GLU A 17 9.72 10.25 1.84
N ALA A 18 8.70 10.60 1.04
CA ALA A 18 7.29 10.47 1.42
C ALA A 18 6.88 9.01 1.66
N VAL A 19 7.41 8.08 0.84
CA VAL A 19 7.13 6.66 0.93
C VAL A 19 8.02 5.98 1.98
N LEU A 20 9.29 6.38 2.07
CA LEU A 20 10.26 5.78 2.99
C LEU A 20 10.02 6.19 4.45
N GLU A 21 9.53 7.40 4.72
CA GLU A 21 9.28 7.87 6.09
C GLU A 21 8.33 6.92 6.86
N PRO A 22 7.12 6.61 6.36
CA PRO A 22 6.26 5.53 6.85
C PRO A 22 6.99 4.21 7.12
N ALA A 23 7.74 3.71 6.14
CA ALA A 23 8.38 2.40 6.22
C ALA A 23 9.47 2.37 7.31
N ALA A 24 10.29 3.41 7.40
CA ALA A 24 11.34 3.55 8.42
C ALA A 24 10.75 3.68 9.83
N GLN A 25 9.59 4.31 9.98
CA GLN A 25 8.89 4.38 11.26
C GLN A 25 8.37 3.02 11.71
N LEU A 26 7.76 2.25 10.80
CA LEU A 26 7.35 0.88 11.08
C LEU A 26 8.55 -0.01 11.39
N ALA A 27 9.66 0.12 10.64
CA ALA A 27 10.89 -0.60 10.91
C ALA A 27 11.49 -0.26 12.28
N THR A 28 11.42 1.01 12.70
CA THR A 28 11.82 1.42 14.06
C THR A 28 10.90 0.81 15.11
N ARG A 29 9.58 0.91 14.91
CA ARG A 29 8.57 0.41 15.86
C ARG A 29 8.71 -1.09 16.12
N TYR A 30 8.97 -1.87 15.07
CA TYR A 30 8.98 -3.33 15.11
C TYR A 30 10.39 -3.94 15.12
N ASN A 31 11.43 -3.10 15.11
CA ASN A 31 12.82 -3.49 14.87
C ASN A 31 12.95 -4.44 13.66
N SER A 32 12.35 -4.02 12.54
CA SER A 32 12.29 -4.80 11.30
C SER A 32 13.55 -4.62 10.47
N HIS A 33 13.95 -5.65 9.72
CA HIS A 33 14.87 -5.48 8.60
C HIS A 33 14.16 -4.69 7.48
N LEU A 34 14.65 -3.50 7.16
CA LEU A 34 14.12 -2.64 6.10
C LEU A 34 14.92 -2.81 4.80
N ILE A 35 14.26 -3.28 3.75
CA ILE A 35 14.86 -3.41 2.42
C ILE A 35 14.31 -2.28 1.53
N GLY A 36 15.19 -1.38 1.08
CA GLY A 36 14.88 -0.42 0.03
C GLY A 36 15.18 -1.02 -1.34
N LEU A 37 14.17 -1.14 -2.20
CA LEU A 37 14.29 -1.71 -3.53
C LEU A 37 13.99 -0.66 -4.59
N HIS A 38 14.96 -0.38 -5.46
CA HIS A 38 14.74 0.35 -6.72
C HIS A 38 14.96 -0.59 -7.90
N VAL A 39 13.95 -0.69 -8.77
CA VAL A 39 14.01 -1.47 -10.01
C VAL A 39 13.81 -0.52 -11.19
N TYR A 40 14.69 -0.60 -12.17
CA TYR A 40 14.58 0.17 -13.41
C TYR A 40 14.94 -0.66 -14.63
N ALA A 41 14.36 -0.29 -15.77
CA ALA A 41 14.61 -0.97 -17.03
C ALA A 41 15.92 -0.48 -17.67
N SER A 42 16.66 -1.42 -18.25
CA SER A 42 17.81 -1.14 -19.10
C SER A 42 17.34 -0.73 -20.48
N VAL A 43 17.81 0.41 -20.95
CA VAL A 43 17.64 0.84 -22.32
C VAL A 43 18.77 0.25 -23.19
N PRO A 44 18.47 -0.52 -24.26
CA PRO A 44 19.50 -1.06 -25.14
C PRO A 44 20.14 0.05 -25.97
N ALA A 45 21.42 -0.10 -26.32
CA ALA A 45 22.10 0.83 -27.20
C ALA A 45 21.48 0.81 -28.60
N SER A 46 21.33 2.00 -29.23
CA SER A 46 20.87 2.11 -30.61
C SER A 46 22.03 2.45 -31.55
N PRO A 47 22.14 1.79 -32.72
CA PRO A 47 23.16 2.11 -33.71
C PRO A 47 22.86 3.42 -34.47
N ILE A 48 21.66 3.98 -34.32
CA ILE A 48 21.25 5.23 -34.99
C ILE A 48 21.70 6.43 -34.12
N PRO A 49 22.55 7.36 -34.60
CA PRO A 49 23.14 8.41 -33.77
C PRO A 49 22.14 9.31 -33.03
N LEU A 50 21.06 9.73 -33.70
CA LEU A 50 20.01 10.56 -33.08
C LEU A 50 19.26 9.80 -31.98
N ALA A 51 18.93 8.53 -32.24
CA ALA A 51 18.30 7.67 -31.25
C ALA A 51 19.26 7.36 -30.09
N SER A 52 20.54 7.12 -30.36
CA SER A 52 21.57 6.91 -29.34
C SER A 52 21.69 8.10 -28.39
N THR A 53 21.66 9.33 -28.93
CA THR A 53 21.69 10.55 -28.13
C THR A 53 20.44 10.68 -27.25
N ALA A 54 19.26 10.44 -27.83
CA ALA A 54 18.00 10.48 -27.08
C ALA A 54 17.95 9.43 -25.95
N LEU A 55 18.37 8.19 -26.23
CA LEU A 55 18.46 7.12 -25.24
C LEU A 55 19.53 7.42 -24.17
N GLY A 56 20.63 8.08 -24.55
CA GLY A 56 21.66 8.54 -23.61
C GLY A 56 21.10 9.51 -22.56
N SER A 57 20.24 10.44 -22.96
CA SER A 57 19.56 11.36 -22.04
C SER A 57 18.62 10.63 -21.08
N ILE A 58 17.89 9.62 -21.56
CA ILE A 58 17.01 8.77 -20.72
C ILE A 58 17.84 8.01 -19.69
N VAL A 59 18.92 7.34 -20.13
CA VAL A 59 19.83 6.60 -19.24
C VAL A 59 20.47 7.51 -18.19
N ALA A 60 20.85 8.73 -18.58
CA ALA A 60 21.41 9.71 -17.64
C ALA A 60 20.36 10.16 -16.61
N ALA A 61 19.11 10.37 -17.03
CA ALA A 61 18.00 10.72 -16.14
C ALA A 61 17.68 9.58 -15.17
N ASP A 62 17.60 8.33 -15.64
CA ASP A 62 17.37 7.14 -14.81
C ASP A 62 18.47 6.96 -13.78
N ARG A 63 19.74 7.13 -14.18
CA ARG A 63 20.89 7.08 -13.27
C ARG A 63 20.78 8.15 -12.19
N LYS A 64 20.51 9.41 -12.57
CA LYS A 64 20.36 10.52 -11.63
C LYS A 64 19.21 10.25 -10.63
N ASN A 65 18.09 9.72 -11.11
CA ASN A 65 16.97 9.34 -10.26
C ASN A 65 17.36 8.21 -9.29
N SER A 66 18.04 7.16 -9.79
CA SER A 66 18.52 6.04 -8.98
C SER A 66 19.47 6.48 -7.86
N GLU A 67 20.42 7.36 -8.19
CA GLU A 67 21.38 7.94 -7.24
C GLU A 67 20.66 8.76 -6.17
N ALA A 68 19.73 9.63 -6.56
CA ALA A 68 18.97 10.46 -5.63
C ALA A 68 18.07 9.64 -4.68
N ILE A 69 17.47 8.54 -5.16
CA ILE A 69 16.70 7.62 -4.30
C ILE A 69 17.65 6.92 -3.31
N ALA A 70 18.80 6.43 -3.78
CA ALA A 70 19.79 5.76 -2.92
C ALA A 70 20.34 6.70 -1.83
N GLU A 71 20.60 7.96 -2.18
CA GLU A 71 21.00 9.00 -1.23
C GLU A 71 19.92 9.27 -0.18
N THR A 72 18.66 9.36 -0.62
CA THR A 72 17.51 9.52 0.28
C THR A 72 17.38 8.34 1.24
N PHE A 73 17.48 7.11 0.71
CA PHE A 73 17.45 5.90 1.51
C PHE A 73 18.56 5.89 2.56
N LYS A 74 19.80 6.13 2.14
CA LYS A 74 20.96 6.20 3.03
C LYS A 74 20.77 7.26 4.11
N ARG A 75 20.38 8.48 3.74
CA ARG A 75 20.15 9.58 4.69
C ARG A 75 19.12 9.22 5.75
N MET A 76 18.01 8.60 5.37
CA MET A 76 16.90 8.31 6.28
C MET A 76 17.12 7.05 7.15
N THR A 77 18.02 6.16 6.73
CA THR A 77 18.32 4.90 7.44
C THR A 77 19.64 4.92 8.21
N THR A 78 20.52 5.89 7.95
CA THR A 78 21.76 6.07 8.71
C THR A 78 21.45 6.36 10.18
N ASN A 79 22.21 5.73 11.09
CA ASN A 79 22.05 5.85 12.55
C ASN A 79 20.68 5.41 13.09
N LYS A 80 19.95 4.56 12.36
CA LYS A 80 18.76 3.89 12.88
C LYS A 80 19.16 2.61 13.61
N GLU A 81 18.36 2.23 14.61
CA GLU A 81 18.59 1.01 15.40
C GLU A 81 18.29 -0.28 14.63
N PHE A 82 17.43 -0.19 13.62
CA PHE A 82 17.07 -1.31 12.76
C PHE A 82 18.10 -1.53 11.63
N VAL A 83 18.16 -2.76 11.10
CA VAL A 83 19.00 -3.09 9.94
C VAL A 83 18.36 -2.58 8.66
N ALA A 84 19.13 -1.88 7.83
CA ALA A 84 18.69 -1.38 6.53
C ALA A 84 19.57 -1.94 5.40
N GLU A 85 18.93 -2.44 4.34
CA GLU A 85 19.58 -2.97 3.15
C GLU A 85 19.09 -2.21 1.91
N TRP A 86 20.01 -1.74 1.09
CA TRP A 86 19.71 -1.09 -0.20
C TRP A 86 19.93 -2.06 -1.35
N GLN A 87 18.93 -2.21 -2.21
CA GLN A 87 18.96 -3.05 -3.40
C GLN A 87 18.62 -2.23 -4.65
N LEU A 88 19.56 -2.16 -5.59
CA LEU A 88 19.37 -1.59 -6.92
C LEU A 88 19.36 -2.72 -7.95
N GLN A 89 18.26 -2.85 -8.70
CA GLN A 89 18.13 -3.86 -9.73
C GLN A 89 17.90 -3.23 -11.10
N LYS A 90 18.83 -3.51 -12.01
CA LYS A 90 18.71 -3.18 -13.42
C LYS A 90 18.26 -4.41 -14.18
N VAL A 91 17.10 -4.36 -14.81
CA VAL A 91 16.57 -5.48 -15.59
C VAL A 91 16.46 -5.13 -17.08
N PRO A 92 16.46 -6.10 -18.00
CA PRO A 92 15.99 -5.88 -19.38
C PRO A 92 14.54 -5.34 -19.37
N HIS A 93 13.92 -5.02 -20.52
CA HIS A 93 12.52 -4.53 -20.62
C HIS A 93 11.43 -5.53 -20.13
N VAL A 94 11.61 -6.10 -18.93
CA VAL A 94 10.76 -7.04 -18.23
C VAL A 94 9.76 -6.25 -17.38
N ASP A 95 8.63 -6.88 -17.12
CA ASP A 95 7.66 -6.44 -16.13
C ASP A 95 8.32 -6.16 -14.77
N LEU A 96 8.53 -4.88 -14.45
CA LEU A 96 9.18 -4.43 -13.20
C LEU A 96 8.41 -4.94 -11.97
N ALA A 97 7.08 -4.98 -12.05
CA ALA A 97 6.23 -5.45 -10.97
C ALA A 97 6.53 -6.89 -10.60
N SER A 98 6.76 -7.76 -11.59
CA SER A 98 7.08 -9.18 -11.37
C SER A 98 8.34 -9.34 -10.50
N LEU A 99 9.37 -8.52 -10.71
CA LEU A 99 10.58 -8.58 -9.90
C LEU A 99 10.34 -8.07 -8.47
N VAL A 100 9.63 -6.95 -8.33
CA VAL A 100 9.29 -6.41 -7.00
C VAL A 100 8.47 -7.43 -6.21
N MET A 101 7.51 -8.10 -6.85
CA MET A 101 6.72 -9.15 -6.24
C MET A 101 7.57 -10.38 -5.87
N GLU A 102 8.45 -10.82 -6.75
CA GLU A 102 9.38 -11.93 -6.48
C GLU A 102 10.19 -11.68 -5.21
N ARG A 103 10.76 -10.48 -5.07
CA ARG A 103 11.49 -10.07 -3.87
C ARG A 103 10.56 -9.91 -2.67
N GLY A 104 9.36 -9.36 -2.90
CA GLY A 104 8.34 -9.11 -1.88
C GLY A 104 7.78 -10.36 -1.20
N ARG A 105 7.79 -11.53 -1.87
CA ARG A 105 7.30 -12.80 -1.29
C ARG A 105 7.99 -13.19 0.02
N ALA A 106 9.24 -12.75 0.22
CA ALA A 106 10.05 -13.00 1.41
C ALA A 106 9.90 -11.90 2.49
N ALA A 107 9.14 -10.84 2.22
CA ALA A 107 8.83 -9.79 3.20
C ALA A 107 7.51 -10.09 3.93
N ASP A 108 7.35 -9.52 5.12
CA ASP A 108 6.09 -9.58 5.87
C ASP A 108 5.14 -8.45 5.44
N LEU A 109 5.69 -7.32 4.99
CA LEU A 109 4.97 -6.14 4.53
C LEU A 109 5.68 -5.52 3.33
N LEU A 110 4.92 -5.22 2.28
CA LEU A 110 5.37 -4.37 1.18
C LEU A 110 4.89 -2.93 1.40
N VAL A 111 5.74 -1.95 1.08
CA VAL A 111 5.38 -0.53 1.08
C VAL A 111 5.62 0.03 -0.32
N ALA A 112 4.64 0.73 -0.87
CA ALA A 112 4.73 1.34 -2.20
C ALA A 112 4.00 2.69 -2.25
N GLY A 113 4.38 3.54 -3.21
CA GLY A 113 3.63 4.75 -3.51
C GLY A 113 2.33 4.44 -4.26
N GLN A 114 1.29 5.23 -3.98
CA GLN A 114 0.13 5.35 -4.84
C GLN A 114 0.55 5.93 -6.19
N THR A 115 -0.07 5.50 -7.29
CA THR A 115 0.07 6.12 -8.61
C THR A 115 -0.26 7.62 -8.53
N ASP A 116 0.67 8.46 -8.99
CA ASP A 116 0.60 9.92 -9.03
C ASP A 116 0.08 10.39 -10.39
N PRO A 117 -1.10 11.03 -10.45
CA PRO A 117 -1.69 11.50 -11.70
C PRO A 117 -0.89 12.65 -12.36
N ASP A 118 -0.06 13.37 -11.60
CA ASP A 118 0.74 14.49 -12.10
C ASP A 118 2.13 14.05 -12.60
N TRP A 119 2.40 12.74 -12.61
CA TRP A 119 3.63 12.15 -13.09
C TRP A 119 3.40 11.16 -14.24
N ASP A 120 3.75 11.56 -15.46
CA ASP A 120 3.54 10.77 -16.69
C ASP A 120 4.10 9.34 -16.64
N LEU A 121 5.21 9.11 -15.93
CA LEU A 121 5.80 7.76 -15.81
C LEU A 121 5.19 6.94 -14.67
N SER A 122 4.40 7.54 -13.78
CA SER A 122 3.80 6.87 -12.64
C SER A 122 2.99 5.64 -13.04
N PRO A 123 2.11 5.65 -14.05
CA PRO A 123 1.35 4.45 -14.42
C PRO A 123 2.21 3.26 -14.89
N LEU A 124 3.47 3.51 -15.27
CA LEU A 124 4.44 2.48 -15.68
C LEU A 124 5.31 2.00 -14.52
N LEU A 125 5.58 2.87 -13.55
CA LEU A 125 6.57 2.66 -12.49
C LEU A 125 5.94 2.42 -11.12
N ASP A 126 4.74 2.96 -10.89
CA ASP A 126 3.87 2.67 -9.76
C ASP A 126 2.88 1.58 -10.18
N PHE A 127 2.84 0.50 -9.41
CA PHE A 127 1.92 -0.63 -9.61
C PHE A 127 1.42 -1.18 -8.27
N PRO A 128 1.02 -0.33 -7.30
CA PRO A 128 0.58 -0.77 -5.98
C PRO A 128 -0.61 -1.72 -6.07
N GLU A 129 -1.46 -1.53 -7.08
CA GLU A 129 -2.57 -2.39 -7.42
C GLU A 129 -2.15 -3.86 -7.68
N ARG A 130 -1.17 -4.05 -8.57
CA ARG A 130 -0.67 -5.41 -8.88
C ARG A 130 0.06 -6.00 -7.69
N LEU A 131 0.82 -5.20 -6.93
CA LEU A 131 1.42 -5.69 -5.69
C LEU A 131 0.36 -6.21 -4.73
N ALA A 132 -0.74 -5.47 -4.54
CA ALA A 132 -1.81 -5.87 -3.64
C ALA A 132 -2.53 -7.15 -4.07
N LEU A 133 -2.65 -7.38 -5.38
CA LEU A 133 -3.32 -8.55 -5.95
C LEU A 133 -2.43 -9.79 -6.04
N GLU A 134 -1.19 -9.63 -6.49
CA GLU A 134 -0.36 -10.73 -7.00
C GLU A 134 0.84 -11.07 -6.08
N SER A 135 1.19 -10.23 -5.10
CA SER A 135 2.38 -10.46 -4.25
C SER A 135 2.20 -11.56 -3.20
N GLY A 136 0.97 -11.84 -2.78
CA GLY A 136 0.65 -12.74 -1.67
C GLY A 136 1.02 -12.19 -0.29
N ARG A 137 1.35 -10.89 -0.19
CA ARG A 137 1.71 -10.17 1.03
C ARG A 137 0.86 -8.91 1.20
N PRO A 138 0.64 -8.43 2.43
CA PRO A 138 -0.01 -7.14 2.62
C PRO A 138 0.83 -6.02 2.00
N VAL A 139 0.15 -5.06 1.37
CA VAL A 139 0.77 -3.90 0.73
C VAL A 139 0.24 -2.64 1.37
N LEU A 140 1.11 -1.90 2.06
CA LEU A 140 0.84 -0.56 2.54
C LEU A 140 1.13 0.45 1.41
N VAL A 141 0.07 1.06 0.89
CA VAL A 141 0.16 2.07 -0.16
C VAL A 141 0.14 3.45 0.48
N ILE A 142 1.13 4.27 0.13
CA ILE A 142 1.29 5.64 0.63
C ILE A 142 0.73 6.63 -0.40
N PRO A 143 -0.24 7.49 -0.02
CA PRO A 143 -0.85 8.44 -0.95
C PRO A 143 0.18 9.33 -1.66
N TYR A 144 -0.14 9.76 -2.89
CA TYR A 144 0.76 10.65 -3.64
C TYR A 144 0.81 12.08 -3.07
N ALA A 145 -0.26 12.50 -2.40
CA ALA A 145 -0.34 13.79 -1.73
C ALA A 145 -0.24 13.63 -0.20
N GLY A 146 0.54 14.51 0.43
CA GLY A 146 0.67 14.60 1.88
C GLY A 146 1.95 14.00 2.47
N ARG A 147 2.01 13.99 3.80
CA ARG A 147 3.10 13.42 4.61
C ARG A 147 2.47 12.63 5.75
N PHE A 148 2.93 11.41 5.95
CA PHE A 148 2.31 10.45 6.87
C PHE A 148 3.35 9.98 7.87
N SER A 149 3.66 10.85 8.83
CA SER A 149 4.69 10.62 9.84
C SER A 149 4.20 9.83 11.06
N ARG A 150 2.97 9.32 11.03
CA ARG A 150 2.43 8.36 12.00
C ARG A 150 1.42 7.47 11.27
N ILE A 151 1.51 6.17 11.51
CA ILE A 151 0.60 5.18 10.93
C ILE A 151 0.15 4.20 12.01
N GLY A 152 -1.13 3.86 11.98
CA GLY A 152 -1.70 2.76 12.73
C GLY A 152 -2.06 3.08 14.17
N ARG A 153 -2.24 4.36 14.55
CA ARG A 153 -2.80 4.71 15.86
C ARG A 153 -4.31 4.60 15.87
N ARG A 154 -4.97 5.03 14.80
CA ARG A 154 -6.42 5.03 14.67
C ARG A 154 -6.77 4.34 13.37
N VAL A 155 -7.11 3.06 13.48
CA VAL A 155 -7.25 2.17 12.33
C VAL A 155 -8.72 1.96 12.01
N VAL A 156 -9.06 2.10 10.73
CA VAL A 156 -10.35 1.67 10.19
C VAL A 156 -10.13 0.43 9.34
N ILE A 157 -10.88 -0.63 9.62
CA ILE A 157 -10.97 -1.82 8.78
C ILE A 157 -12.26 -1.68 7.96
N ALA A 158 -12.14 -1.39 6.66
CA ALA A 158 -13.30 -1.44 5.77
C ALA A 158 -13.68 -2.90 5.53
N TRP A 159 -14.83 -3.29 6.07
CA TRP A 159 -15.25 -4.66 6.19
C TRP A 159 -16.41 -4.99 5.24
N LYS A 160 -16.17 -5.98 4.39
CA LYS A 160 -17.20 -6.71 3.65
C LYS A 160 -16.88 -8.19 3.79
N ALA A 161 -17.81 -8.97 4.34
CA ALA A 161 -17.59 -10.40 4.61
C ALA A 161 -17.06 -11.11 3.35
N GLY A 162 -15.86 -11.68 3.47
CA GLY A 162 -15.12 -12.24 2.34
C GLY A 162 -13.70 -12.65 2.71
N ARG A 163 -13.05 -13.42 1.83
CA ARG A 163 -11.70 -13.93 2.02
C ARG A 163 -10.69 -12.80 2.18
N GLU A 164 -10.79 -11.79 1.33
CA GLU A 164 -9.80 -10.72 1.19
C GLU A 164 -9.88 -9.75 2.37
N ALA A 165 -11.10 -9.37 2.80
CA ALA A 165 -11.29 -8.55 3.99
C ALA A 165 -10.81 -9.28 5.25
N THR A 166 -11.09 -10.58 5.36
CA THR A 166 -10.57 -11.42 6.45
C THR A 166 -9.04 -11.40 6.42
N ARG A 167 -8.43 -11.66 5.25
CA ARG A 167 -6.98 -11.66 5.10
C ARG A 167 -6.37 -10.33 5.52
N ALA A 168 -6.91 -9.20 5.04
CA ALA A 168 -6.44 -7.87 5.39
C ALA A 168 -6.52 -7.59 6.90
N ALA A 169 -7.61 -7.98 7.57
CA ALA A 169 -7.75 -7.81 9.01
C ALA A 169 -6.68 -8.59 9.80
N PHE A 170 -6.35 -9.82 9.37
CA PHE A 170 -5.33 -10.64 10.04
C PHE A 170 -3.90 -10.22 9.69
N ASP A 171 -3.63 -9.84 8.45
CA ASP A 171 -2.31 -9.32 8.02
C ASP A 171 -1.97 -7.97 8.68
N ALA A 172 -3.00 -7.20 9.07
CA ALA A 172 -2.86 -5.97 9.83
C ALA A 172 -2.65 -6.17 11.33
N LEU A 173 -2.71 -7.40 11.87
CA LEU A 173 -2.63 -7.66 13.32
C LEU A 173 -1.50 -6.91 14.06
N PRO A 174 -0.25 -6.86 13.55
CA PRO A 174 0.80 -6.08 14.20
C PRO A 174 0.42 -4.62 14.45
N LEU A 175 -0.23 -3.97 13.49
CA LEU A 175 -0.69 -2.58 13.60
C LEU A 175 -1.92 -2.47 14.52
N LEU A 176 -2.86 -3.41 14.40
CA LEU A 176 -4.10 -3.40 15.19
C LEU A 176 -3.86 -3.62 16.69
N GLN A 177 -2.83 -4.41 17.04
CA GLN A 177 -2.49 -4.69 18.44
C GLN A 177 -1.91 -3.46 19.15
N ASP A 178 -1.21 -2.59 18.43
CA ASP A 178 -0.58 -1.37 18.97
C ASP A 178 -1.47 -0.12 18.82
N ALA A 179 -2.62 -0.26 18.17
CA ALA A 179 -3.50 0.86 17.86
C ALA A 179 -4.20 1.41 19.13
N GLU A 180 -4.34 2.73 19.20
CA GLU A 180 -5.12 3.44 20.22
C GLU A 180 -6.62 3.19 20.01
N SER A 181 -7.06 3.10 18.75
CA SER A 181 -8.43 2.71 18.38
C SER A 181 -8.47 1.87 17.11
N VAL A 182 -9.41 0.92 17.08
CA VAL A 182 -9.72 0.10 15.91
C VAL A 182 -11.21 0.13 15.65
N HIS A 183 -11.61 0.54 14.45
CA HIS A 183 -13.00 0.55 14.01
C HIS A 183 -13.18 -0.45 12.87
N ILE A 184 -14.15 -1.36 13.01
CA ILE A 184 -14.58 -2.23 11.90
C ILE A 184 -15.77 -1.54 11.25
N LEU A 185 -15.60 -1.05 10.03
CA LEU A 185 -16.59 -0.27 9.30
C LEU A 185 -17.23 -1.12 8.21
N GLU A 186 -18.49 -1.49 8.40
CA GLU A 186 -19.31 -2.12 7.38
C GLU A 186 -20.12 -1.05 6.64
N ILE A 187 -20.01 -1.00 5.32
CA ILE A 187 -20.83 -0.12 4.47
C ILE A 187 -21.92 -0.95 3.81
N LYS A 188 -23.18 -0.62 4.11
CA LYS A 188 -24.35 -1.20 3.44
C LYS A 188 -24.76 -0.28 2.30
N GLU A 189 -25.05 -0.87 1.13
CA GLU A 189 -25.73 -0.15 0.07
C GLU A 189 -27.21 -0.01 0.43
N ARG A 190 -27.86 1.09 0.01
CA ARG A 190 -29.27 1.36 0.34
C ARG A 190 -30.21 0.19 0.01
N ALA A 191 -29.97 -0.51 -1.10
CA ALA A 191 -30.76 -1.66 -1.53
C ALA A 191 -30.65 -2.87 -0.58
N ASP A 192 -29.53 -3.00 0.13
CA ASP A 192 -29.22 -4.13 1.01
C ASP A 192 -29.49 -3.81 2.51
N ALA A 193 -29.69 -2.52 2.82
CA ALA A 193 -29.89 -2.05 4.19
C ALA A 193 -31.16 -2.61 4.86
N GLU A 194 -32.21 -2.87 4.08
CA GLU A 194 -33.50 -3.39 4.55
C GLU A 194 -33.56 -4.92 4.67
N SER A 195 -32.65 -5.64 4.00
CA SER A 195 -32.69 -7.10 3.83
C SER A 195 -31.61 -7.86 4.59
N THR A 196 -30.58 -7.17 5.10
CA THR A 196 -29.43 -7.81 5.75
C THR A 196 -29.56 -7.79 7.27
N PRO A 197 -29.47 -8.95 7.97
CA PRO A 197 -29.42 -9.00 9.42
C PRO A 197 -28.28 -8.13 10.01
N GLY A 198 -28.30 -7.93 11.32
CA GLY A 198 -27.30 -7.11 12.03
C GLY A 198 -25.85 -7.45 11.65
N SER A 199 -24.95 -6.48 11.80
CA SER A 199 -23.53 -6.62 11.46
C SER A 199 -22.91 -7.87 12.09
N ASP A 200 -22.28 -8.74 11.30
CA ASP A 200 -21.58 -9.92 11.81
C ASP A 200 -20.42 -9.50 12.74
N THR A 201 -20.54 -9.83 14.03
CA THR A 201 -19.54 -9.50 15.05
C THR A 201 -18.46 -10.58 15.20
N SER A 202 -18.51 -11.66 14.42
CA SER A 202 -17.58 -12.79 14.53
C SER A 202 -16.12 -12.36 14.33
N ILE A 203 -15.87 -11.47 13.37
CA ILE A 203 -14.53 -10.91 13.14
C ILE A 203 -14.05 -10.06 14.31
N ALA A 204 -14.94 -9.25 14.92
CA ALA A 204 -14.60 -8.44 16.08
C ALA A 204 -14.19 -9.33 17.26
N ALA A 205 -14.94 -10.41 17.51
CA ALA A 205 -14.60 -11.40 18.53
C ALA A 205 -13.28 -12.13 18.22
N ALA A 206 -13.02 -12.44 16.95
CA ALA A 206 -11.75 -13.05 16.53
C ALA A 206 -10.55 -12.13 16.79
N LEU A 207 -10.63 -10.86 16.38
CA LEU A 207 -9.58 -9.86 16.63
C LEU A 207 -9.40 -9.58 18.13
N ALA A 208 -10.49 -9.59 18.91
CA ALA A 208 -10.42 -9.46 20.37
C ALA A 208 -9.61 -10.58 21.04
N ARG A 209 -9.68 -11.81 20.53
CA ARG A 209 -8.83 -12.92 21.00
C ARG A 209 -7.34 -12.71 20.70
N HIS A 210 -7.01 -11.84 19.75
CA HIS A 210 -5.63 -11.40 19.48
C HIS A 210 -5.24 -10.14 20.27
N GLY A 211 -6.06 -9.66 21.21
CA GLY A 211 -5.76 -8.50 22.04
C GLY A 211 -6.12 -7.15 21.42
N VAL A 212 -6.84 -7.13 20.29
CA VAL A 212 -7.37 -5.91 19.68
C VAL A 212 -8.66 -5.49 20.38
N LYS A 213 -8.96 -4.19 20.46
CA LYS A 213 -10.23 -3.66 21.01
C LYS A 213 -11.10 -3.04 19.91
N PRO A 214 -11.69 -3.85 19.00
CA PRO A 214 -12.43 -3.33 17.86
C PRO A 214 -13.80 -2.78 18.28
N VAL A 215 -14.21 -1.68 17.65
CA VAL A 215 -15.58 -1.14 17.71
C VAL A 215 -16.22 -1.32 16.35
N VAL A 216 -17.31 -2.08 16.27
CA VAL A 216 -18.07 -2.28 15.02
C VAL A 216 -18.94 -1.05 14.76
N ARG A 217 -18.90 -0.56 13.52
CA ARG A 217 -19.70 0.54 13.01
C ARG A 217 -20.32 0.12 11.68
N THR A 218 -21.56 0.53 11.46
CA THR A 218 -22.24 0.37 10.18
C THR A 218 -22.58 1.76 9.65
N SER A 219 -22.35 1.99 8.36
CA SER A 219 -22.84 3.16 7.63
C SER A 219 -23.60 2.73 6.38
N ILE A 220 -24.44 3.62 5.85
CA ILE A 220 -25.22 3.37 4.64
C ILE A 220 -24.75 4.34 3.56
N ALA A 221 -24.20 3.79 2.48
CA ALA A 221 -23.91 4.57 1.27
C ALA A 221 -25.24 4.85 0.55
N SER A 222 -25.73 6.08 0.71
CA SER A 222 -27.06 6.49 0.22
C SER A 222 -26.95 7.26 -1.10
N ASP A 223 -26.22 8.37 -1.08
CA ASP A 223 -26.16 9.36 -2.18
C ASP A 223 -24.76 9.44 -2.81
N ILE A 224 -23.79 8.72 -2.26
CA ILE A 224 -22.39 8.70 -2.68
C ILE A 224 -21.90 7.27 -2.87
N SER A 225 -20.76 7.11 -3.53
CA SER A 225 -20.16 5.79 -3.72
C SER A 225 -19.73 5.17 -2.38
N VAL A 226 -19.64 3.84 -2.31
CA VAL A 226 -19.08 3.14 -1.14
C VAL A 226 -17.67 3.64 -0.81
N GLY A 227 -16.86 3.95 -1.84
CA GLY A 227 -15.51 4.50 -1.64
C GLY A 227 -15.54 5.87 -0.99
N ASP A 228 -16.42 6.77 -1.43
CA ASP A 228 -16.59 8.10 -0.82
C ASP A 228 -17.12 8.02 0.60
N GLU A 229 -18.05 7.09 0.87
CA GLU A 229 -18.55 6.86 2.23
C GLU A 229 -17.44 6.36 3.15
N ILE A 230 -16.58 5.44 2.69
CA ILE A 230 -15.39 5.01 3.43
C ILE A 230 -14.48 6.21 3.73
N LEU A 231 -14.16 7.04 2.72
CA LEU A 231 -13.31 8.22 2.86
C LEU A 231 -13.91 9.26 3.82
N SER A 232 -15.23 9.44 3.81
CA SER A 232 -15.93 10.30 4.76
C SER A 232 -15.79 9.76 6.19
N ARG A 233 -16.01 8.46 6.41
CA ARG A 233 -15.94 7.88 7.76
C ARG A 233 -14.52 7.79 8.31
N VAL A 234 -13.52 7.51 7.49
CA VAL A 234 -12.12 7.54 7.95
C VAL A 234 -11.74 8.96 8.38
N SER A 235 -12.24 9.99 7.69
CA SER A 235 -12.05 11.38 8.10
C SER A 235 -12.77 11.72 9.40
N ASP A 236 -14.03 11.30 9.57
CA ASP A 236 -14.80 11.55 10.80
C ASP A 236 -14.17 10.89 12.03
N LEU A 237 -13.51 9.74 11.83
CA LEU A 237 -12.82 8.98 12.87
C LEU A 237 -11.37 9.43 13.08
N ASP A 238 -10.91 10.45 12.35
CA ASP A 238 -9.52 10.93 12.34
C ASP A 238 -8.51 9.80 12.09
N ALA A 239 -8.89 8.82 11.27
CA ALA A 239 -8.09 7.61 11.06
C ALA A 239 -6.77 7.92 10.36
N ASP A 240 -5.69 7.25 10.78
CA ASP A 240 -4.35 7.38 10.19
C ASP A 240 -3.92 6.12 9.41
N LEU A 241 -4.79 5.12 9.35
CA LEU A 241 -4.63 3.91 8.55
C LEU A 241 -6.00 3.34 8.15
N LEU A 242 -6.17 3.07 6.85
CA LEU A 242 -7.24 2.24 6.33
C LEU A 242 -6.72 0.84 6.05
N VAL A 243 -7.47 -0.19 6.46
CA VAL A 243 -7.19 -1.60 6.15
C VAL A 243 -8.35 -2.12 5.32
N MET A 244 -8.08 -2.69 4.15
CA MET A 244 -9.15 -3.24 3.31
C MET A 244 -8.69 -4.42 2.45
N GLY A 245 -9.61 -5.34 2.18
CA GLY A 245 -9.40 -6.36 1.17
C GLY A 245 -9.36 -5.73 -0.22
N ALA A 246 -8.40 -6.14 -1.05
CA ALA A 246 -8.24 -5.53 -2.36
C ALA A 246 -9.38 -5.94 -3.33
N TYR A 247 -9.95 -7.17 -3.22
CA TYR A 247 -10.91 -7.69 -4.21
C TYR A 247 -11.93 -8.68 -3.64
N GLY A 248 -13.11 -8.22 -3.20
CA GLY A 248 -14.20 -9.14 -2.85
C GLY A 248 -14.99 -9.59 -4.08
N HIS A 249 -15.28 -10.90 -4.20
CA HIS A 249 -16.04 -11.46 -5.32
C HIS A 249 -17.40 -10.76 -5.54
N SER A 250 -17.47 -9.96 -6.59
CA SER A 250 -18.69 -9.71 -7.37
C SER A 250 -18.27 -9.21 -8.75
N ARG A 251 -18.42 -10.13 -9.73
CA ARG A 251 -18.44 -9.94 -11.19
C ARG A 251 -17.10 -9.91 -11.92
N PHE A 252 -16.73 -11.14 -12.28
CA PHE A 252 -16.03 -11.54 -13.50
C PHE A 252 -14.52 -11.39 -13.56
N ARG A 253 -13.97 -12.35 -14.29
CA ARG A 253 -12.61 -12.86 -14.30
C ARG A 253 -11.68 -12.01 -15.18
N GLU A 254 -11.76 -10.70 -15.04
CA GLU A 254 -10.92 -9.72 -15.72
C GLU A 254 -10.63 -8.60 -14.73
N LEU A 255 -9.37 -8.48 -14.28
CA LEU A 255 -8.61 -7.29 -13.83
C LEU A 255 -9.30 -6.02 -13.26
N VAL A 256 -10.54 -6.07 -12.80
CA VAL A 256 -11.29 -4.90 -12.33
C VAL A 256 -11.35 -4.96 -10.82
N PHE A 257 -10.62 -4.06 -10.17
CA PHE A 257 -10.85 -3.69 -8.78
C PHE A 257 -12.34 -3.55 -8.49
N GLY A 258 -12.81 -4.10 -7.37
CA GLY A 258 -14.14 -3.78 -6.86
C GLY A 258 -14.32 -2.26 -6.79
N GLY A 259 -15.54 -1.76 -7.06
CA GLY A 259 -15.78 -0.31 -7.20
C GLY A 259 -15.21 0.51 -6.04
N ALA A 260 -15.39 0.05 -4.80
CA ALA A 260 -14.83 0.68 -3.60
C ALA A 260 -13.29 0.64 -3.57
N THR A 261 -12.65 -0.52 -3.76
CA THR A 261 -11.18 -0.62 -3.73
C THR A 261 -10.54 0.22 -4.83
N ARG A 262 -11.09 0.21 -6.05
CA ARG A 262 -10.59 1.05 -7.16
C ARG A 262 -10.65 2.52 -6.80
N HIS A 263 -11.75 2.92 -6.17
CA HIS A 263 -11.96 4.29 -5.73
C HIS A 263 -10.92 4.68 -4.68
N ILE A 264 -10.73 3.87 -3.64
CA ILE A 264 -9.72 4.11 -2.62
C ILE A 264 -8.30 4.13 -3.21
N ALA A 265 -7.95 3.18 -4.08
CA ALA A 265 -6.64 3.14 -4.74
C ALA A 265 -6.31 4.44 -5.50
N ARG A 266 -7.33 5.14 -6.01
CA ARG A 266 -7.19 6.40 -6.76
C ARG A 266 -7.35 7.67 -5.91
N HIS A 267 -8.15 7.60 -4.85
CA HIS A 267 -8.59 8.78 -4.10
C HIS A 267 -8.23 8.74 -2.62
N MET A 268 -7.38 7.79 -2.18
CA MET A 268 -6.96 7.69 -0.78
C MET A 268 -6.35 9.00 -0.27
N THR A 269 -6.72 9.36 0.95
CA THR A 269 -6.21 10.54 1.67
C THR A 269 -5.31 10.16 2.84
N LEU A 270 -5.16 8.85 3.09
CA LEU A 270 -4.38 8.26 4.17
C LEU A 270 -3.74 6.94 3.70
N PRO A 271 -2.66 6.48 4.36
CA PRO A 271 -2.05 5.20 4.08
C PRO A 271 -3.08 4.07 4.15
N THR A 272 -3.08 3.22 3.13
CA THR A 272 -4.03 2.13 3.01
C THR A 272 -3.31 0.80 2.87
N LEU A 273 -3.57 -0.13 3.80
CA LEU A 273 -3.09 -1.50 3.73
C LEU A 273 -4.09 -2.36 2.98
N PHE A 274 -3.64 -2.93 1.87
CA PHE A 274 -4.39 -3.86 1.06
C PHE A 274 -3.90 -5.29 1.26
N SER A 275 -4.80 -6.26 1.16
CA SER A 275 -4.45 -7.69 1.08
C SER A 275 -5.43 -8.46 0.20
N HIS A 276 -4.96 -9.55 -0.39
CA HIS A 276 -5.71 -10.46 -1.25
C HIS A 276 -5.52 -11.91 -0.82
#